data_AF-A0AAQ0TIG9-F1
#
_entry.id   AF-A0AAQ0TIG9-F1
#
_cell.length_a   1.000
_cell.length_b   1.000
_cell.length_c   1.000
_cell.angle_alpha   90.00
_cell.angle_beta   90.00
_cell.angle_gamma   90.00
#
_symmetry.space_group_name_H-M   'P 1'
#
loop_
_entity.id
_entity.type
_entity.pdbx_description
1 polymer ?
#
loop_
_entity_poly.entity_id
_entity_poly.type
_entity_poly.pdbx_seq_one_letter_code
_entity_poly.pdbx_strand_id
1 'polypeptide(L)'
;DAECVTGNIEFTISGVSIYSFSEHSPETLTAATFLHDLNELVNTGGDTPLLLPVSSYRDCGACLQRLIDNGFVKYLLGDIEPTEKARVLLSHAGHLELADIGKFISQIDEVDALAENRKPTKPVMREYESWIHPLILSLITDKKSFASKISGYTCPKCGNHGLTAFPATIACECCGFSIPRHFHGYDLTDKDIEQLVRYKYTSPIYGFIDRKGRKFCESLVIDNRFGVTFSAKAAKIYS
;
A
#
# COMPACT_ATOMS: atom_id res chain seq x y z
N ASP A 1 44.55 -46.60 18.82
CA ASP A 1 43.55 -46.88 17.77
C ASP A 1 42.16 -46.78 18.37
N ALA A 2 41.48 -45.67 18.14
CA ALA A 2 40.08 -45.50 18.50
C ALA A 2 39.29 -45.37 17.20
N GLU A 3 38.66 -46.46 16.77
CA GLU A 3 37.82 -46.49 15.58
C GLU A 3 36.56 -45.65 15.82
N CYS A 4 36.35 -44.66 14.95
CA CYS A 4 35.15 -43.85 14.92
C CYS A 4 34.06 -44.64 14.19
N VAL A 5 33.09 -45.19 14.93
CA VAL A 5 31.94 -45.86 14.32
C VAL A 5 30.97 -44.79 13.80
N THR A 6 30.81 -44.72 12.48
CA THR A 6 29.82 -43.86 11.82
C THR A 6 28.42 -44.38 12.10
N GLY A 7 27.73 -43.75 13.06
CA GLY A 7 26.30 -43.94 13.27
C GLY A 7 25.51 -43.20 12.19
N ASN A 8 24.82 -43.94 11.32
CA ASN A 8 23.79 -43.36 10.46
C ASN A 8 22.54 -43.10 11.31
N ILE A 9 22.20 -41.84 11.52
CA ILE A 9 20.92 -41.45 12.10
C ILE A 9 19.91 -41.44 10.95
N GLU A 10 19.04 -42.44 10.92
CA GLU A 10 17.92 -42.51 9.99
C GLU A 10 16.73 -41.75 10.61
N PHE A 11 16.32 -40.64 9.99
CA PHE A 11 15.15 -39.88 10.42
C PHE A 11 13.91 -40.44 9.73
N THR A 12 13.09 -41.16 10.48
CA THR A 12 11.74 -41.51 10.03
C THR A 12 10.83 -40.31 10.29
N ILE A 13 10.40 -39.62 9.24
CA ILE A 13 9.40 -38.55 9.35
C ILE A 13 8.07 -39.22 9.74
N SER A 14 7.78 -39.25 11.04
CA SER A 14 6.45 -39.52 11.59
C SER A 14 5.61 -38.27 11.35
N GLY A 15 5.26 -38.03 10.08
CA GLY A 15 4.45 -36.90 9.66
C GLY A 15 3.02 -37.04 10.17
N VAL A 16 2.79 -36.69 11.44
CA VAL A 16 1.49 -36.23 11.88
C VAL A 16 1.67 -34.78 12.28
N SER A 17 1.24 -33.92 11.37
CA SER A 17 1.07 -32.49 11.60
C SER A 17 0.27 -32.27 12.88
N ILE A 18 0.78 -31.46 13.81
CA ILE A 18 0.09 -31.07 15.06
C ILE A 18 -1.27 -30.38 14.83
N TYR A 19 -1.65 -30.10 13.58
CA TYR A 19 -3.01 -29.67 13.21
C TYR A 19 -4.05 -30.81 13.23
N SER A 20 -3.68 -32.06 13.50
CA SER A 20 -4.59 -33.22 13.42
C SER A 20 -5.42 -33.52 14.67
N PHE A 21 -5.43 -32.66 15.70
CA PHE A 21 -6.22 -32.89 16.93
C PHE A 21 -7.59 -32.19 16.93
N SER A 22 -8.00 -31.61 15.80
CA SER A 22 -9.35 -31.12 15.57
C SER A 22 -9.83 -31.65 14.23
N GLU A 23 -10.85 -32.52 14.23
CA GLU A 23 -11.61 -32.88 13.01
C GLU A 23 -12.43 -31.68 12.50
N HIS A 24 -12.46 -30.58 13.25
CA HIS A 24 -13.10 -29.34 12.83
C HIS A 24 -12.13 -28.55 11.94
N SER A 25 -12.22 -28.79 10.63
CA SER A 25 -11.82 -27.77 9.65
C SER A 25 -12.82 -26.62 9.77
N PRO A 26 -12.39 -25.35 9.85
CA PRO A 26 -13.33 -24.23 9.79
C PRO A 26 -14.19 -24.41 8.52
N GLU A 27 -15.51 -24.35 8.69
CA GLU A 27 -16.44 -24.48 7.57
C GLU A 27 -16.09 -23.48 6.48
N THR A 28 -16.23 -23.89 5.22
CA THR A 28 -15.98 -23.00 4.08
C THR A 28 -16.91 -21.80 4.20
N LEU A 29 -16.32 -20.60 4.15
CA LEU A 29 -17.08 -19.37 4.29
C LEU A 29 -17.97 -19.22 3.05
N THR A 30 -19.28 -19.27 3.23
CA THR A 30 -20.23 -19.03 2.14
C THR A 30 -20.47 -17.53 1.97
N ALA A 31 -20.87 -17.10 0.77
CA ALA A 31 -21.25 -15.70 0.55
C ALA A 31 -22.42 -15.27 1.45
N ALA A 32 -23.34 -16.18 1.74
CA ALA A 32 -24.51 -15.90 2.57
C ALA A 32 -24.15 -15.70 4.05
N THR A 33 -23.31 -16.58 4.61
CA THR A 33 -22.81 -16.44 5.98
C THR A 33 -21.94 -15.20 6.12
N PHE A 34 -21.06 -14.94 5.16
CA PHE A 34 -20.25 -13.71 5.16
C PHE A 34 -21.09 -12.43 5.15
N LEU A 35 -22.13 -12.35 4.30
CA LEU A 35 -23.00 -11.17 4.26
C LEU A 35 -23.86 -11.03 5.53
N HIS A 36 -24.25 -12.16 6.14
CA HIS A 36 -24.94 -12.16 7.43
C HIS A 36 -24.03 -11.60 8.53
N ASP A 37 -22.81 -12.14 8.66
CA ASP A 37 -21.84 -11.73 9.67
C ASP A 37 -21.42 -10.27 9.49
N LEU A 38 -21.21 -9.84 8.24
CA LEU A 38 -20.86 -8.45 7.94
C LEU A 38 -22.03 -7.50 8.23
N ASN A 39 -23.27 -7.92 7.99
CA ASN A 39 -24.44 -7.14 8.37
C ASN A 39 -24.65 -7.11 9.89
N GLU A 40 -24.34 -8.18 10.60
CA GLU A 40 -24.39 -8.22 12.06
C GLU A 40 -23.37 -7.24 12.65
N LEU A 41 -22.12 -7.25 12.18
CA LEU A 41 -21.07 -6.29 12.58
C LEU A 41 -21.45 -4.83 12.32
N VAL A 42 -22.27 -4.56 11.30
CA VAL A 42 -22.77 -3.22 10.98
C VAL A 42 -23.97 -2.82 11.84
N ASN A 43 -24.82 -3.78 12.24
CA ASN A 43 -26.08 -3.53 12.94
C ASN A 43 -26.07 -3.91 14.44
N THR A 44 -24.94 -4.28 15.02
CA THR A 44 -24.82 -4.47 16.48
C THR A 44 -25.12 -3.14 17.19
N GLY A 45 -26.39 -2.96 17.55
CA GLY A 45 -26.97 -1.73 18.05
C GLY A 45 -26.58 -1.40 19.49
N GLY A 46 -25.45 -0.72 19.65
CA GLY A 46 -25.06 -0.03 20.89
C GLY A 46 -24.23 1.21 20.57
N ASP A 47 -23.93 2.02 21.59
CA ASP A 47 -23.06 3.23 21.55
C ASP A 47 -21.61 2.97 21.07
N THR A 48 -21.34 1.81 20.47
CA THR A 48 -20.09 1.46 19.82
C THR A 48 -19.99 2.10 18.44
N PRO A 49 -18.92 2.85 18.14
CA PRO A 49 -18.72 3.45 16.82
C PRO A 49 -18.72 2.37 15.72
N LEU A 50 -19.29 2.71 14.57
CA LEU A 50 -19.37 1.82 13.39
C LEU A 50 -18.02 1.14 13.16
N LEU A 51 -18.00 -0.19 13.17
CA LEU A 51 -16.78 -0.97 12.98
C LEU A 51 -16.40 -1.13 11.52
N LEU A 52 -17.31 -0.81 10.58
CA LEU A 52 -17.09 -0.85 9.14
C LEU A 52 -17.74 0.36 8.43
N PRO A 53 -17.14 0.90 7.35
CA PRO A 53 -17.70 1.99 6.54
C PRO A 53 -18.80 1.46 5.58
N VAL A 54 -19.67 0.60 6.09
CA VAL A 54 -20.75 -0.07 5.37
C VAL A 54 -22.01 0.18 6.19
N SER A 55 -23.00 0.85 5.64
CA SER A 55 -24.16 1.34 6.41
C SER A 55 -25.45 0.57 6.12
N SER A 56 -25.51 -0.21 5.03
CA SER A 56 -26.69 -1.00 4.68
C SER A 56 -26.35 -2.38 4.10
N TYR A 57 -27.30 -3.31 4.19
CA TYR A 57 -27.19 -4.65 3.59
C TYR A 57 -26.88 -4.61 2.07
N ARG A 58 -27.34 -3.56 1.38
CA ARG A 58 -27.02 -3.32 -0.04
C ARG A 58 -25.54 -3.00 -0.23
N ASP A 59 -24.95 -2.26 0.70
CA ASP A 59 -23.53 -1.89 0.67
C ASP A 59 -22.65 -3.09 1.03
N CYS A 60 -23.13 -4.00 1.88
CA CYS A 60 -22.47 -5.29 2.16
C CYS A 60 -22.29 -6.11 0.87
N GLY A 61 -23.37 -6.24 0.08
CA GLY A 61 -23.33 -6.93 -1.21
C GLY A 61 -22.41 -6.26 -2.23
N ALA A 62 -22.44 -4.93 -2.31
CA ALA A 62 -21.54 -4.17 -3.18
C ALA A 62 -20.06 -4.29 -2.76
N CYS A 63 -19.79 -4.37 -1.47
CA CYS A 63 -18.44 -4.61 -0.94
C CYS A 63 -17.91 -5.98 -1.37
N LEU A 64 -18.70 -7.04 -1.19
CA LEU A 64 -18.33 -8.38 -1.62
C LEU A 64 -18.08 -8.43 -3.14
N GLN A 65 -18.94 -7.80 -3.94
CA GLN A 65 -18.75 -7.75 -5.39
C GLN A 65 -17.44 -7.05 -5.77
N ARG A 66 -17.09 -5.95 -5.11
CA ARG A 66 -15.80 -5.26 -5.34
C ARG A 66 -14.61 -6.13 -4.97
N LEU A 67 -14.69 -6.94 -3.90
CA LEU A 67 -13.62 -7.87 -3.55
C LEU A 67 -13.42 -8.94 -4.63
N ILE A 68 -14.51 -9.39 -5.26
CA ILE A 68 -14.47 -10.33 -6.39
C ILE A 68 -13.89 -9.65 -7.64
N ASP A 69 -14.41 -8.47 -8.03
CA ASP A 69 -14.00 -7.75 -9.24
C ASP A 69 -12.52 -7.35 -9.22
N ASN A 70 -12.00 -6.97 -8.04
CA ASN A 70 -10.59 -6.64 -7.85
C ASN A 70 -9.68 -7.88 -7.71
N GLY A 71 -10.27 -9.08 -7.80
CA GLY A 71 -9.57 -10.36 -7.73
C GLY A 71 -8.97 -10.64 -6.37
N PHE A 72 -9.60 -10.18 -5.29
CA PHE A 72 -9.22 -10.51 -3.92
C PHE A 72 -9.95 -11.77 -3.42
N VAL A 73 -11.21 -11.96 -3.82
CA VAL A 73 -12.03 -13.11 -3.44
C VAL A 73 -12.42 -13.90 -4.69
N LYS A 74 -12.33 -15.23 -4.63
CA LYS A 74 -12.90 -16.14 -5.63
C LYS A 74 -14.27 -16.57 -5.14
N TYR A 75 -15.23 -16.58 -6.06
CA TYR A 75 -16.55 -17.12 -5.82
C TYR A 75 -16.70 -18.43 -6.60
N LEU A 76 -16.92 -19.54 -5.90
CA LEU A 76 -17.06 -20.88 -6.46
C LEU A 76 -18.32 -21.53 -5.88
N LEU A 77 -19.38 -21.64 -6.68
CA LEU A 77 -20.60 -22.38 -6.33
C LEU A 77 -21.28 -21.98 -5.00
N GLY A 78 -21.10 -20.73 -4.54
CA GLY A 78 -21.64 -20.25 -3.26
C GLY A 78 -20.59 -20.03 -2.17
N ASP A 79 -19.43 -20.66 -2.32
CA ASP A 79 -18.29 -20.51 -1.43
C ASP A 79 -17.43 -19.31 -1.84
N ILE A 80 -16.88 -18.62 -0.85
CA ILE A 80 -15.94 -17.53 -1.05
C ILE A 80 -14.58 -17.89 -0.46
N GLU A 81 -13.54 -17.73 -1.27
CA GLU A 81 -12.16 -17.99 -0.86
C GLU A 81 -11.26 -16.79 -1.16
N PRO A 82 -10.42 -16.34 -0.21
CA PRO A 82 -9.44 -15.32 -0.48
C PRO A 82 -8.37 -15.87 -1.43
N THR A 83 -8.14 -15.13 -2.52
CA THR A 83 -7.09 -15.39 -3.50
C THR A 83 -5.70 -15.28 -2.87
N GLU A 84 -4.68 -15.82 -3.54
CA GLU A 84 -3.28 -15.62 -3.15
C GLU A 84 -2.93 -14.13 -3.05
N LYS A 85 -3.44 -13.31 -3.96
CA LYS A 85 -3.30 -11.85 -3.93
C LYS A 85 -3.82 -11.25 -2.62
N ALA A 86 -5.00 -11.68 -2.15
CA ALA A 86 -5.56 -11.24 -0.88
C ALA A 86 -4.78 -11.77 0.32
N ARG A 87 -4.33 -13.03 0.30
CA ARG A 87 -3.53 -13.62 1.40
C ARG A 87 -2.21 -12.89 1.58
N VAL A 88 -1.52 -12.61 0.47
CA VAL A 88 -0.30 -11.79 0.48
C VAL A 88 -0.62 -10.42 1.06
N LEU A 89 -1.64 -9.71 0.56
CA LEU A 89 -2.01 -8.40 1.09
C LEU A 89 -2.31 -8.43 2.60
N LEU A 90 -3.09 -9.40 3.08
CA LEU A 90 -3.45 -9.56 4.48
C LEU A 90 -2.24 -9.85 5.37
N SER A 91 -1.31 -10.69 4.92
CA SER A 91 -0.08 -10.98 5.67
C SER A 91 0.80 -9.74 5.89
N HIS A 92 0.76 -8.79 4.95
CA HIS A 92 1.50 -7.54 5.02
C HIS A 92 0.72 -6.44 5.75
N ALA A 93 -0.59 -6.36 5.54
CA ALA A 93 -1.42 -5.37 6.21
C ALA A 93 -1.63 -5.69 7.70
N GLY A 94 -1.58 -6.96 8.09
CA GLY A 94 -1.91 -7.40 9.46
C GLY A 94 -0.98 -6.87 10.55
N HIS A 95 0.26 -6.46 10.22
CA HIS A 95 1.19 -5.85 11.18
C HIS A 95 1.25 -4.32 11.08
N LEU A 96 0.54 -3.73 10.11
CA LEU A 96 0.45 -2.27 9.95
C LEU A 96 -0.75 -1.77 10.75
N GLU A 97 -0.66 -0.55 11.28
CA GLU A 97 -1.81 0.16 11.88
C GLU A 97 -3.00 0.33 10.91
N LEU A 98 -2.84 -0.04 9.63
CA LEU A 98 -3.91 -0.14 8.63
C LEU A 98 -4.94 -1.24 8.93
N ALA A 99 -4.59 -2.24 9.76
CA ALA A 99 -5.53 -3.27 10.19
C ALA A 99 -6.50 -2.78 11.27
N ASP A 100 -6.23 -1.63 11.91
CA ASP A 100 -7.17 -1.00 12.83
C ASP A 100 -8.23 -0.22 12.05
N ILE A 101 -9.28 -0.96 11.71
CA ILE A 101 -10.44 -0.45 10.97
C ILE A 101 -11.10 0.73 11.73
N GLY A 102 -11.06 0.74 13.06
CA GLY A 102 -11.68 1.79 13.88
C GLY A 102 -11.02 3.16 13.68
N LYS A 103 -9.69 3.20 13.60
CA LYS A 103 -8.95 4.44 13.32
C LYS A 103 -9.28 4.99 11.93
N PHE A 104 -9.41 4.12 10.92
CA PHE A 104 -9.80 4.54 9.57
C PHE A 104 -11.22 5.10 9.52
N ILE A 105 -12.17 4.49 10.25
CA ILE A 105 -13.57 4.94 10.28
C ILE A 105 -13.71 6.27 11.00
N SER A 106 -13.05 6.45 12.16
CA SER A 106 -13.09 7.73 12.87
C SER A 106 -12.64 8.91 11.99
N GLN A 107 -11.70 8.66 11.08
CA GLN A 107 -11.24 9.66 10.12
C GLN A 107 -12.20 9.86 8.94
N ILE A 108 -12.88 8.80 8.48
CA ILE A 108 -13.96 8.93 7.50
C ILE A 108 -15.09 9.79 8.08
N ASP A 109 -15.53 9.50 9.30
CA ASP A 109 -16.57 10.27 9.99
C ASP A 109 -16.17 11.74 10.15
N GLU A 110 -14.91 12.02 10.50
CA GLU A 110 -14.38 13.39 10.58
C GLU A 110 -14.41 14.09 9.21
N VAL A 111 -14.03 13.40 8.14
CA VAL A 111 -14.06 13.92 6.76
C VAL A 111 -15.49 14.15 6.28
N ASP A 112 -16.42 13.25 6.58
CA ASP A 112 -17.83 13.38 6.19
C ASP A 112 -18.52 14.51 6.96
N ALA A 113 -18.28 14.62 8.28
CA ALA A 113 -18.76 15.74 9.09
C ALA A 113 -18.25 17.11 8.57
N LEU A 114 -17.02 17.15 8.03
CA LEU A 114 -16.47 18.33 7.37
C LEU A 114 -17.09 18.58 5.99
N ALA A 115 -17.38 17.51 5.23
CA ALA A 115 -18.03 17.62 3.92
C ALA A 115 -19.45 18.18 4.04
N GLU A 116 -20.22 17.70 5.01
CA GLU A 116 -21.57 18.18 5.33
C GLU A 116 -21.59 19.64 5.82
N ASN A 117 -20.58 20.05 6.60
CA ASN A 117 -20.52 21.40 7.19
C ASN A 117 -19.68 22.43 6.40
N ARG A 118 -19.30 22.10 5.15
CA ARG A 118 -18.54 22.86 4.11
C ARG A 118 -17.10 22.38 3.91
N LYS A 119 -16.76 22.24 2.60
CA LYS A 119 -15.44 22.04 1.95
C LYS A 119 -14.28 21.71 2.90
N PRO A 120 -13.65 20.53 2.78
CA PRO A 120 -12.57 20.11 3.66
C PRO A 120 -11.49 21.18 3.76
N THR A 121 -11.17 21.55 5.00
CA THR A 121 -10.17 22.56 5.31
C THR A 121 -8.79 22.05 4.87
N LYS A 122 -7.97 22.90 4.25
CA LYS A 122 -6.56 22.59 3.94
C LYS A 122 -5.76 21.93 5.09
N PRO A 123 -5.94 22.27 6.37
CA PRO A 123 -5.23 21.60 7.45
C PRO A 123 -5.61 20.13 7.62
N VAL A 124 -6.89 19.77 7.55
CA VAL A 124 -7.36 18.38 7.73
C VAL A 124 -6.81 17.47 6.63
N MET A 125 -6.85 17.92 5.38
CA MET A 125 -6.28 17.16 4.26
C MET A 125 -4.77 16.95 4.42
N ARG A 126 -4.04 17.90 5.02
CA ARG A 126 -2.61 17.75 5.29
C ARG A 126 -2.33 16.78 6.42
N GLU A 127 -3.18 16.74 7.44
CA GLU A 127 -3.05 15.80 8.55
C GLU A 127 -3.29 14.37 8.06
N TYR A 128 -4.33 14.17 7.25
CA TYR A 128 -4.58 12.90 6.58
C TYR A 128 -3.42 12.49 5.66
N GLU A 129 -2.91 13.41 4.83
CA GLU A 129 -1.74 13.17 3.98
C GLU A 129 -0.50 12.76 4.81
N SER A 130 -0.24 13.48 5.91
CA SER A 130 0.88 13.17 6.81
C SER A 130 0.74 11.81 7.47
N TRP A 131 -0.49 11.34 7.71
CA TRP A 131 -0.75 10.03 8.31
C TRP A 131 -0.66 8.90 7.28
N ILE A 132 -1.26 9.05 6.10
CA ILE A 132 -1.32 7.97 5.10
C ILE A 132 -0.01 7.77 4.35
N HIS A 133 0.78 8.83 4.15
CA HIS A 133 2.03 8.79 3.41
C HIS A 133 3.05 7.78 3.97
N PRO A 134 3.39 7.76 5.28
CA PRO A 134 4.31 6.75 5.83
C PRO A 134 3.76 5.32 5.70
N LEU A 135 2.45 5.11 5.80
CA LEU A 135 1.81 3.79 5.67
C LEU A 135 1.93 3.27 4.22
N ILE A 136 1.63 4.12 3.23
CA ILE A 136 1.81 3.80 1.82
C ILE A 136 3.27 3.52 1.49
N LEU A 137 4.19 4.35 2.02
CA LEU A 137 5.63 4.12 1.83
C LEU A 137 6.06 2.75 2.39
N SER A 138 5.60 2.38 3.57
CA SER A 138 5.92 1.08 4.16
C SER A 138 5.44 -0.09 3.29
N LEU A 139 4.26 0.03 2.67
CA LEU A 139 3.71 -1.02 1.79
C LEU A 139 4.46 -1.13 0.46
N ILE A 140 4.77 0.01 -0.16
CA ILE A 140 5.43 0.03 -1.48
C ILE A 140 6.91 -0.35 -1.35
N THR A 141 7.53 -0.05 -0.21
CA THR A 141 8.95 -0.36 0.03
C THR A 141 9.20 -1.76 0.61
N ASP A 142 8.15 -2.53 0.86
CA ASP A 142 8.29 -3.89 1.36
C ASP A 142 8.85 -4.83 0.27
N LYS A 143 9.95 -5.49 0.59
CA LYS A 143 10.67 -6.42 -0.30
C LYS A 143 9.87 -7.71 -0.55
N LYS A 144 8.89 -8.00 0.30
CA LYS A 144 8.02 -9.19 0.18
C LYS A 144 6.93 -9.01 -0.87
N SER A 145 6.46 -7.78 -1.09
CA SER A 145 5.40 -7.47 -2.05
C SER A 145 5.94 -7.19 -3.46
N PHE A 146 7.16 -6.65 -3.57
CA PHE A 146 7.78 -6.34 -4.85
C PHE A 146 9.27 -6.69 -4.88
N ALA A 147 9.68 -7.46 -5.91
CA ALA A 147 11.08 -7.72 -6.20
C ALA A 147 11.82 -6.37 -6.39
N SER A 148 12.65 -6.02 -5.43
CA SER A 148 13.30 -4.71 -5.36
C SER A 148 14.70 -4.82 -5.95
N LYS A 149 15.05 -3.89 -6.85
CA LYS A 149 16.40 -3.81 -7.41
C LYS A 149 17.15 -2.69 -6.70
N ILE A 150 18.36 -2.95 -6.22
CA ILE A 150 19.23 -1.89 -5.70
C ILE A 150 19.54 -0.97 -6.88
N SER A 151 19.04 0.26 -6.83
CA SER A 151 19.45 1.27 -7.80
C SER A 151 20.86 1.70 -7.38
N GLY A 152 21.82 1.70 -8.30
CA GLY A 152 23.23 1.99 -8.00
C GLY A 152 23.50 3.45 -7.56
N TYR A 153 22.48 4.15 -7.07
CA TYR A 153 22.53 5.56 -6.70
C TYR A 153 22.41 5.75 -5.19
N THR A 154 23.11 6.76 -4.68
CA THR A 154 23.06 7.17 -3.27
C THR A 154 21.92 8.16 -3.03
N CYS A 155 21.33 8.11 -1.85
CA CYS A 155 20.20 8.95 -1.49
C CYS A 155 20.62 10.43 -1.39
N PRO A 156 19.94 11.36 -2.08
CA PRO A 156 20.27 12.79 -2.07
C PRO A 156 19.89 13.50 -0.76
N LYS A 157 19.10 12.85 0.11
CA LYS A 157 18.69 13.35 1.42
C LYS A 157 19.67 12.98 2.52
N CYS A 158 20.13 11.72 2.58
CA CYS A 158 21.01 11.25 3.65
C CYS A 158 22.47 11.03 3.23
N GLY A 159 22.77 11.00 1.93
CA GLY A 159 24.13 10.90 1.38
C GLY A 159 24.82 9.53 1.51
N ASN A 160 24.41 8.69 2.46
CA ASN A 160 25.16 7.48 2.83
C ASN A 160 24.48 6.17 2.42
N HIS A 161 23.17 6.18 2.17
CA HIS A 161 22.41 4.97 1.88
C HIS A 161 22.07 4.86 0.39
N GLY A 162 22.06 3.64 -0.13
CA GLY A 162 21.59 3.35 -1.47
C GLY A 162 20.07 3.56 -1.60
N LEU A 163 19.64 3.86 -2.81
CA LEU A 163 18.22 3.91 -3.16
C LEU A 163 17.77 2.53 -3.67
N THR A 164 16.63 2.06 -3.17
CA THR A 164 15.99 0.81 -3.61
C THR A 164 14.89 1.16 -4.62
N ALA A 165 14.91 0.48 -5.78
CA ALA A 165 13.90 0.63 -6.81
C ALA A 165 12.78 -0.39 -6.63
N PHE A 166 11.56 0.13 -6.47
CA PHE A 166 10.30 -0.59 -6.49
C PHE A 166 9.56 -0.28 -7.81
N PRO A 167 8.52 -1.06 -8.18
CA PRO A 167 7.80 -0.85 -9.44
C PRO A 167 7.20 0.55 -9.58
N ALA A 168 6.67 1.11 -8.48
CA ALA A 168 5.99 2.41 -8.48
C ALA A 168 6.82 3.55 -7.88
N THR A 169 7.92 3.28 -7.18
CA THR A 169 8.71 4.32 -6.49
C THR A 169 10.16 3.90 -6.34
N ILE A 170 11.05 4.88 -6.16
CA ILE A 170 12.43 4.66 -5.76
C ILE A 170 12.62 5.33 -4.42
N ALA A 171 12.99 4.57 -3.40
CA ALA A 171 13.01 5.06 -2.03
C ALA A 171 14.31 4.75 -1.28
N CYS A 172 14.64 5.61 -0.34
CA CYS A 172 15.68 5.38 0.66
C CYS A 172 15.05 4.76 1.90
N GLU A 173 15.48 3.55 2.25
CA GLU A 173 14.96 2.79 3.41
C GLU A 173 15.25 3.51 4.75
N CYS A 174 16.35 4.25 4.86
CA CYS A 174 16.76 4.85 6.13
C CYS A 174 16.17 6.23 6.47
N CYS A 175 15.79 7.04 5.46
CA CYS A 175 15.36 8.44 5.71
C CYS A 175 14.00 8.80 5.11
N GLY A 176 13.31 7.80 4.52
CA GLY A 176 11.97 7.97 3.94
C GLY A 176 11.92 8.83 2.68
N PHE A 177 13.07 9.18 2.09
CA PHE A 177 13.10 9.85 0.80
C PHE A 177 12.52 8.95 -0.28
N SER A 178 11.65 9.46 -1.16
CA SER A 178 11.09 8.68 -2.25
C SER A 178 10.84 9.52 -3.50
N ILE A 179 10.96 8.89 -4.66
CA ILE A 179 10.70 9.44 -6.00
C ILE A 179 9.65 8.55 -6.66
N PRO A 180 8.44 9.05 -6.95
CA PRO A 180 7.42 8.27 -7.63
C PRO A 180 7.84 7.98 -9.08
N ARG A 181 7.56 6.77 -9.58
CA ARG A 181 7.80 6.40 -10.98
C ARG A 181 6.78 7.05 -11.90
N HIS A 182 5.55 7.21 -11.44
CA HIS A 182 4.48 7.88 -12.18
C HIS A 182 4.20 9.25 -11.56
N PHE A 183 4.31 10.31 -12.35
CA PHE A 183 4.10 11.69 -11.89
C PHE A 183 3.26 12.48 -12.90
N HIS A 184 2.09 12.97 -12.47
CA HIS A 184 1.20 13.81 -13.28
C HIS A 184 0.91 13.25 -14.69
N GLY A 185 0.56 11.96 -14.80
CA GLY A 185 0.21 11.34 -16.08
C GLY A 185 1.40 10.96 -16.95
N TYR A 186 2.62 11.05 -16.41
CA TYR A 186 3.86 10.69 -17.10
C TYR A 186 4.66 9.67 -16.27
N ASP A 187 5.19 8.64 -16.94
CA ASP A 187 6.09 7.67 -16.34
C ASP A 187 7.54 8.14 -16.46
N LEU A 188 8.17 8.46 -15.32
CA LEU A 188 9.56 8.88 -15.26
C LEU A 188 10.49 7.77 -15.74
N THR A 189 11.31 8.12 -16.72
CA THR A 189 12.34 7.24 -17.25
C THR A 189 13.50 7.11 -16.25
N ASP A 190 14.31 6.07 -16.41
CA ASP A 190 15.51 5.92 -15.57
C ASP A 190 16.48 7.11 -15.70
N LYS A 191 16.49 7.79 -16.86
CA LYS A 191 17.27 9.01 -17.07
C LYS A 191 16.73 10.19 -16.25
N ASP A 192 15.41 10.36 -16.21
CA ASP A 192 14.77 11.43 -15.42
C ASP A 192 15.07 11.23 -13.93
N ILE A 193 15.02 9.97 -13.47
CA ILE A 193 15.36 9.60 -12.10
C ILE A 193 16.83 9.83 -11.82
N GLU A 194 17.74 9.42 -12.72
CA GLU A 194 19.17 9.68 -12.55
C GLU A 194 19.43 11.18 -12.40
N GLN A 195 18.77 12.01 -13.22
CA GLN A 195 18.88 13.46 -13.13
C GLN A 195 18.37 13.99 -11.78
N LEU A 196 17.21 13.54 -11.31
CA LEU A 196 16.68 13.91 -9.99
C LEU A 196 17.62 13.51 -8.85
N VAL A 197 18.15 12.29 -8.87
CA VAL A 197 19.00 11.78 -7.79
C VAL A 197 20.36 12.48 -7.79
N ARG A 198 20.96 12.70 -8.96
CA ARG A 198 22.32 13.24 -9.09
C ARG A 198 22.37 14.76 -9.04
N TYR A 199 21.42 15.43 -9.69
CA TYR A 199 21.44 16.89 -9.87
C TYR A 199 20.32 17.60 -9.11
N LYS A 200 19.35 16.88 -8.51
CA LYS A 200 18.15 17.44 -7.87
C LYS A 200 17.20 18.19 -8.81
N TYR A 201 17.46 18.17 -10.11
CA TYR A 201 16.61 18.73 -11.15
C TYR A 201 16.63 17.85 -12.41
N THR A 202 15.63 17.99 -13.26
CA THR A 202 15.54 17.33 -14.58
C THR A 202 15.54 18.34 -15.71
N SER A 203 15.94 17.87 -16.89
CA SER A 203 15.64 18.59 -18.14
C SER A 203 14.12 18.69 -18.34
N PRO A 204 13.61 19.67 -19.11
CA PRO A 204 12.16 19.80 -19.34
C PRO A 204 11.58 18.51 -19.94
N ILE A 205 10.64 17.91 -19.21
CA ILE A 205 9.98 16.66 -19.63
C ILE A 205 8.70 17.03 -20.38
N TYR A 206 8.52 16.45 -21.56
CA TYR A 206 7.34 16.64 -22.39
C TYR A 206 6.32 15.54 -22.11
N GLY A 207 5.10 15.92 -21.72
CA GLY A 207 4.00 14.98 -21.62
C GLY A 207 3.26 14.94 -20.29
N PHE A 208 3.58 15.84 -19.35
CA PHE A 208 2.77 15.98 -18.14
C PHE A 208 1.34 16.37 -18.47
N ILE A 209 0.38 15.88 -17.69
CA ILE A 209 -1.04 16.10 -17.90
C ILE A 209 -1.56 16.98 -16.75
N ASP A 210 -2.16 18.13 -17.10
CA ASP A 210 -2.79 19.01 -16.13
C ASP A 210 -4.15 18.46 -15.66
N ARG A 211 -4.75 19.08 -14.64
CA ARG A 211 -6.08 18.69 -14.14
C ARG A 211 -7.20 18.75 -15.20
N LYS A 212 -6.98 19.45 -16.31
CA LYS A 212 -7.92 19.57 -17.44
C LYS A 212 -7.58 18.60 -18.58
N GLY A 213 -6.65 17.66 -18.38
CA GLY A 213 -6.22 16.70 -19.38
C GLY A 213 -5.28 17.27 -20.45
N ARG A 214 -4.79 18.51 -20.29
CA ARG A 214 -3.92 19.16 -21.28
C ARG A 214 -2.47 18.79 -21.02
N LYS A 215 -1.76 18.46 -22.10
CA LYS A 215 -0.33 18.16 -22.04
C LYS A 215 0.48 19.45 -21.85
N PHE A 216 1.46 19.42 -20.97
CA PHE A 216 2.42 20.50 -20.79
C PHE A 216 3.85 19.95 -20.61
N CYS A 217 4.82 20.86 -20.68
CA CYS A 217 6.23 20.58 -20.52
C CYS A 217 6.77 21.43 -19.36
N GLU A 218 7.51 20.80 -18.45
CA GLU A 218 8.09 21.47 -17.29
C GLU A 218 9.28 20.64 -16.77
N SER A 219 10.18 21.26 -16.01
CA SER A 219 11.24 20.54 -15.27
C SER A 219 10.76 20.14 -13.88
N LEU A 220 11.20 18.99 -13.40
CA LEU A 220 11.04 18.56 -12.01
C LEU A 220 12.26 18.93 -11.16
N VAL A 221 12.01 19.30 -9.91
CA VAL A 221 13.03 19.60 -8.89
C VAL A 221 12.68 18.91 -7.58
N ILE A 222 13.71 18.55 -6.81
CA ILE A 222 13.54 18.10 -5.43
C ILE A 222 13.46 19.35 -4.54
N ASP A 223 12.35 19.52 -3.83
CA ASP A 223 12.13 20.67 -2.95
C ASP A 223 12.90 20.55 -1.62
N ASN A 224 12.79 21.57 -0.77
CA ASN A 224 13.42 21.60 0.55
C ASN A 224 12.86 20.53 1.53
N ARG A 225 11.68 19.97 1.23
CA ARG A 225 11.08 18.86 1.98
C ARG A 225 11.50 17.50 1.41
N PHE A 226 12.35 17.50 0.38
CA PHE A 226 12.78 16.35 -0.37
C PHE A 226 11.63 15.60 -1.09
N GLY A 227 10.59 16.34 -1.49
CA GLY A 227 9.54 15.89 -2.41
C GLY A 227 9.81 16.32 -3.85
N VAL A 228 9.28 15.58 -4.82
CA VAL A 228 9.38 15.91 -6.25
C VAL A 228 8.29 16.92 -6.61
N THR A 229 8.69 18.08 -7.13
CA THR A 229 7.78 19.17 -7.51
C THR A 229 8.18 19.77 -8.85
N PHE A 230 7.28 20.55 -9.48
CA PHE A 230 7.61 21.30 -10.69
C PHE A 230 8.54 22.48 -10.37
N SER A 231 9.43 22.79 -11.30
CA SER A 231 10.29 23.98 -11.20
C SER A 231 9.43 25.23 -11.09
N ALA A 232 9.76 26.12 -10.13
CA ALA A 232 9.10 27.41 -10.07
C ALA A 232 9.44 28.19 -11.34
N LYS A 233 8.45 28.84 -11.98
CA LYS A 233 8.67 29.65 -13.20
C LYS A 233 9.79 30.70 -13.08
N ALA A 234 10.15 31.11 -11.85
CA ALA A 234 11.23 32.03 -11.53
C ALA A 234 12.63 31.39 -11.47
N ALA A 235 12.73 30.06 -11.51
CA ALA A 235 13.96 29.28 -11.58
C ALA A 235 14.11 28.59 -12.94
N LYS A 236 13.61 29.24 -14.01
CA LYS A 236 14.06 28.94 -15.37
C LYS A 236 15.52 29.35 -15.46
N ILE A 237 16.42 28.42 -15.13
CA ILE A 237 17.84 28.54 -15.48
C ILE A 237 17.90 28.33 -17.00
N TYR A 238 17.51 29.35 -17.76
CA TYR A 238 18.04 29.50 -19.10
C TYR A 238 19.49 29.91 -18.91
N SER A 239 20.40 29.05 -19.37
CA SER A 239 21.75 29.41 -19.74
C SER A 239 21.75 30.63 -20.66
#